data_AF-A0A938SCB0-F1
#
_entry.id   AF-A0A938SCB0-F1
#
_cell.length_a   1.000
_cell.length_b   1.000
_cell.length_c   1.000
_cell.angle_alpha   90.00
_cell.angle_beta   90.00
_cell.angle_gamma   90.00
#
_symmetry.space_group_name_H-M   'P 1'
#
loop_
_entity.id
_entity.type
_entity.pdbx_description
1 polymer ?
#
loop_
_entity_poly.entity_id
_entity_poly.type
_entity_poly.pdbx_seq_one_letter_code
_entity_poly.pdbx_strand_id
1 'polypeptide(L)'
;MSSTTRCMALSAVLVTVAYANSFVNEFTSWDDRFLVVENAHVKDLSWTGLAGLFARPVHGTYLPLRALSYALDFRLWGLNPFGYHLTNVVLHAANVWLVLALAGLAFDSLLARLACALAFAVHPVHAEAVTWISGRRDVLSAFFFMSSLALFVRAREAWAAAYFGS
;
A
#
# COMPACT_ATOMS: atom_id res chain seq x y z
N MET A 1 12.03 -5.81 -22.93
CA MET A 1 11.04 -5.48 -21.87
C MET A 1 9.64 -5.61 -22.42
N SER A 2 8.74 -6.31 -21.72
CA SER A 2 7.33 -6.42 -22.12
C SER A 2 6.63 -5.06 -21.98
N SER A 3 5.54 -4.85 -22.73
CA SER A 3 4.74 -3.62 -22.63
C SER A 3 4.21 -3.38 -21.20
N THR A 4 3.87 -4.44 -20.48
CA THR A 4 3.44 -4.38 -19.07
C THR A 4 4.52 -3.83 -18.15
N THR A 5 5.77 -4.28 -18.29
CA THR A 5 6.89 -3.78 -17.46
C THR A 5 7.10 -2.28 -17.66
N ARG A 6 6.95 -1.79 -18.91
CA ARG A 6 7.04 -0.35 -19.20
C ARG A 6 5.91 0.44 -18.53
N CYS A 7 4.69 -0.07 -18.57
CA CYS A 7 3.55 0.55 -17.89
C CYS A 7 3.74 0.62 -16.37
N MET A 8 4.24 -0.47 -15.75
CA MET A 8 4.52 -0.51 -14.31
C MET A 8 5.62 0.48 -13.91
N ALA A 9 6.69 0.57 -14.71
CA ALA A 9 7.77 1.54 -14.46
C ALA A 9 7.27 2.99 -14.61
N LEU A 10 6.52 3.28 -15.68
CA LEU A 10 5.92 4.60 -15.91
C LEU A 10 5.02 5.02 -14.75
N SER A 11 4.12 4.12 -14.30
CA SER A 11 3.19 4.44 -13.22
C SER A 11 3.90 4.60 -11.89
N ALA A 12 4.97 3.83 -11.62
CA ALA A 12 5.79 4.00 -10.43
C ALA A 12 6.49 5.37 -10.40
N VAL A 13 7.08 5.78 -11.52
CA VAL A 13 7.68 7.13 -11.66
C VAL A 13 6.63 8.21 -11.41
N LEU A 14 5.44 8.08 -12.00
CA LEU A 14 4.37 9.05 -11.82
C LEU A 14 3.92 9.15 -10.36
N VAL A 15 3.73 8.01 -9.68
CA VAL A 15 3.39 7.96 -8.26
C VAL A 15 4.47 8.65 -7.43
N THR A 16 5.76 8.31 -7.64
CA THR A 16 6.85 8.94 -6.90
C THR A 16 6.87 10.46 -7.11
N VAL A 17 6.68 10.95 -8.34
CA VAL A 17 6.65 12.39 -8.62
C VAL A 17 5.44 13.06 -7.99
N ALA A 18 4.25 12.47 -8.09
CA ALA A 18 3.01 13.05 -7.57
C ALA A 18 3.02 13.21 -6.04
N TYR A 19 3.71 12.32 -5.32
CA TYR A 19 3.80 12.33 -3.86
C TYR A 19 5.22 12.67 -3.34
N ALA A 20 6.10 13.20 -4.20
CA ALA A 20 7.49 13.52 -3.83
C ALA A 20 7.58 14.52 -2.69
N ASN A 21 6.60 15.44 -2.61
CA ASN A 21 6.49 16.40 -1.52
C ASN A 21 6.32 15.75 -0.14
N SER A 22 5.82 14.51 -0.07
CA SER A 22 5.67 13.81 1.21
C SER A 22 7.00 13.41 1.84
N PHE A 23 8.07 13.25 1.06
CA PHE A 23 9.35 12.77 1.58
C PHE A 23 10.10 13.76 2.47
N VAL A 24 9.73 15.04 2.43
CA VAL A 24 10.30 16.09 3.28
C VAL A 24 9.40 16.44 4.46
N ASN A 25 8.27 15.74 4.61
CA ASN A 25 7.36 15.97 5.74
C ASN A 25 7.90 15.29 7.00
N GLU A 26 7.67 15.95 8.13
CA GLU A 26 7.96 15.42 9.46
C GLU A 26 6.80 14.58 9.99
N PHE A 27 7.04 13.82 11.07
CA PHE A 27 5.95 13.19 11.82
C PHE A 27 4.96 14.25 12.30
N THR A 28 3.68 14.07 11.98
CA THR A 28 2.65 15.00 12.43
C THR A 28 2.41 14.84 13.94
N SER A 29 2.06 15.95 14.60
CA SER A 29 1.78 15.94 16.04
C SER A 29 0.43 15.32 16.40
N TRP A 30 -0.32 14.83 15.42
CA TRP A 30 -1.63 14.20 15.57
C TRP A 30 -1.45 12.70 15.75
N ASP A 31 -1.65 11.93 14.69
CA ASP A 31 -1.68 10.47 14.75
C ASP A 31 -0.29 9.82 14.84
N ASP A 32 0.69 10.39 14.16
CA ASP A 32 1.98 9.72 13.95
C ASP A 32 2.77 9.57 15.24
N ARG A 33 2.64 10.54 16.16
CA ARG A 33 3.31 10.49 17.45
C ARG A 33 2.92 9.25 18.24
N PHE A 34 1.63 9.03 18.45
CA PHE A 34 1.22 7.89 19.26
C PHE A 34 1.23 6.56 18.50
N LEU A 35 1.13 6.58 17.17
CA LEU A 35 1.21 5.35 16.37
C LEU A 35 2.65 4.83 16.25
N VAL A 36 3.64 5.73 16.19
CA VAL A 36 5.04 5.40 15.89
C VAL A 36 5.99 5.92 16.97
N VAL A 37 6.02 7.23 17.22
CA VAL A 37 7.07 7.88 18.03
C VAL A 37 6.99 7.49 19.51
N GLU A 38 5.80 7.34 20.07
CA GLU A 38 5.57 7.03 21.50
C GLU A 38 5.22 5.55 21.70
N ASN A 39 4.96 4.82 20.61
CA ASN A 39 4.55 3.43 20.66
C ASN A 39 5.74 2.50 20.94
N ALA A 40 5.91 2.11 22.20
CA ALA A 40 6.98 1.19 22.61
C ALA A 40 6.93 -0.16 21.88
N HIS A 41 5.74 -0.66 21.52
CA HIS A 41 5.61 -1.95 20.82
C HIS A 41 6.15 -1.91 19.39
N VAL A 42 6.03 -0.78 18.70
CA VAL A 42 6.62 -0.60 17.35
C VAL A 42 8.15 -0.60 17.40
N LYS A 43 8.72 -0.20 18.55
CA LYS A 43 10.17 -0.16 18.76
C LYS A 43 10.75 -1.47 19.29
N ASP A 44 9.91 -2.35 19.82
CA ASP A 44 10.30 -3.65 20.35
C ASP A 44 10.08 -4.76 19.31
N LEU A 45 11.16 -5.17 18.65
CA LEU A 45 11.17 -6.23 17.63
C LEU A 45 11.42 -7.63 18.21
N SER A 46 11.47 -7.75 19.54
CA SER A 46 11.48 -9.06 20.19
C SER A 46 10.17 -9.80 19.92
N TRP A 47 10.17 -11.11 20.18
CA TRP A 47 8.94 -11.91 20.10
C TRP A 47 7.80 -11.33 20.96
N THR A 48 8.13 -10.82 22.15
CA THR A 48 7.15 -10.20 23.05
C THR A 48 6.58 -8.90 22.50
N GLY A 49 7.41 -8.05 21.91
CA GLY A 49 6.98 -6.82 21.27
C GLY A 49 6.09 -7.07 20.06
N LEU A 50 6.52 -7.97 19.18
CA LEU A 50 5.75 -8.41 18.01
C LEU A 50 4.41 -9.03 18.40
N ALA A 51 4.39 -9.95 19.39
CA ALA A 51 3.14 -10.49 19.91
C ALA A 51 2.23 -9.39 20.49
N GLY A 52 2.83 -8.38 21.12
CA GLY A 52 2.13 -7.18 21.61
C GLY A 52 1.36 -6.43 20.52
N LEU A 53 1.92 -6.33 19.30
CA LEU A 53 1.26 -5.69 18.15
C LEU A 53 -0.05 -6.39 17.74
N PHE A 54 -0.15 -7.70 17.98
CA PHE A 54 -1.33 -8.52 17.68
C PHE A 54 -2.24 -8.75 18.89
N ALA A 55 -1.84 -8.33 20.09
CA ALA A 55 -2.60 -8.55 21.31
C ALA A 55 -3.32 -7.29 21.80
N ARG A 56 -2.84 -6.09 21.43
CA ARG A 56 -3.30 -4.83 22.02
C ARG A 56 -3.70 -3.80 20.97
N PRO A 57 -4.86 -3.13 21.12
CA PRO A 57 -5.18 -1.98 20.29
C PRO A 57 -4.25 -0.80 20.63
N VAL A 58 -3.93 0.01 19.62
CA VAL A 58 -3.20 1.26 19.78
C VAL A 58 -4.20 2.40 19.62
N HIS A 59 -4.36 3.22 20.67
CA HIS A 59 -5.30 4.36 20.67
C HIS A 59 -6.71 4.00 20.20
N GLY A 60 -7.27 2.92 20.75
CA GLY A 60 -8.64 2.47 20.43
C GLY A 60 -8.78 1.79 19.06
N THR A 61 -7.69 1.63 18.30
CA THR A 61 -7.71 0.97 16.98
C THR A 61 -6.90 -0.32 16.99
N TYR A 62 -7.53 -1.43 16.59
CA TYR A 62 -6.86 -2.71 16.41
C TYR A 62 -6.48 -2.92 14.94
N LEU A 63 -5.27 -2.50 14.57
CA LEU A 63 -4.73 -2.56 13.21
C LEU A 63 -3.32 -3.19 13.24
N PRO A 64 -3.21 -4.51 13.49
CA PRO A 64 -1.92 -5.16 13.76
C PRO A 64 -0.99 -5.15 12.55
N LEU A 65 -1.51 -5.29 11.33
CA LEU A 65 -0.67 -5.23 10.11
C LEU A 65 -0.10 -3.83 9.86
N ARG A 66 -0.85 -2.77 10.20
CA ARG A 66 -0.33 -1.40 10.18
C ARG A 66 0.79 -1.26 11.20
N ALA A 67 0.55 -1.68 12.44
CA ALA A 67 1.53 -1.58 13.52
C ALA A 67 2.81 -2.39 13.21
N LEU A 68 2.65 -3.60 12.65
CA LEU A 68 3.77 -4.41 12.16
C LEU A 68 4.54 -3.70 11.06
N SER A 69 3.85 -3.09 10.08
CA SER A 69 4.52 -2.34 9.02
C SER A 69 5.33 -1.15 9.55
N TYR A 70 4.86 -0.49 10.62
CA TYR A 70 5.64 0.55 11.30
C TYR A 70 6.82 0.00 12.10
N ALA A 71 6.71 -1.18 12.68
CA ALA A 71 7.84 -1.83 13.37
C ALA A 71 8.95 -2.20 12.37
N LEU A 72 8.57 -2.65 11.17
CA LEU A 72 9.51 -2.88 10.07
C LEU A 72 10.14 -1.56 9.59
N ASP A 73 9.35 -0.50 9.40
CA ASP A 73 9.88 0.82 9.04
C ASP A 73 10.83 1.33 10.14
N PHE A 74 10.50 1.16 11.42
CA PHE A 74 11.38 1.55 12.53
C PHE A 74 12.69 0.75 12.53
N ARG A 75 12.65 -0.54 12.19
CA ARG A 75 13.86 -1.37 12.08
C ARG A 75 14.81 -0.87 11.00
N LEU A 76 14.26 -0.43 9.87
CA LEU A 76 15.03 -0.02 8.70
C LEU A 76 15.49 1.45 8.78
N TRP A 77 14.65 2.32 9.32
CA TRP A 77 14.79 3.77 9.22
C TRP A 77 14.87 4.48 10.57
N GLY A 78 14.64 3.78 11.69
CA GLY A 78 14.50 4.41 13.00
C GLY A 78 13.34 5.41 13.03
N LEU A 79 13.53 6.56 13.69
CA LEU A 79 12.57 7.66 13.66
C LEU A 79 12.87 8.65 12.52
N ASN A 80 13.20 8.15 11.33
CA ASN A 80 13.31 8.99 10.13
C ASN A 80 12.00 8.94 9.33
N PRO A 81 11.18 10.01 9.30
CA PRO A 81 9.88 10.05 8.61
C PRO A 81 9.96 9.66 7.13
N PHE A 82 11.09 9.95 6.46
CA PHE A 82 11.31 9.64 5.06
C PHE A 82 10.98 8.18 4.73
N GLY A 83 11.44 7.24 5.56
CA GLY A 83 11.23 5.81 5.34
C GLY A 83 9.76 5.40 5.40
N TYR A 84 9.00 6.04 6.29
CA TYR A 84 7.57 5.77 6.45
C TYR A 84 6.76 6.32 5.27
N HIS A 85 7.09 7.51 4.77
CA HIS A 85 6.51 8.05 3.55
C HIS A 85 6.88 7.20 2.33
N LEU A 86 8.14 6.76 2.22
CA LEU A 86 8.59 5.86 1.17
C LEU A 86 7.76 4.58 1.11
N THR A 87 7.53 3.94 2.25
CA THR A 87 6.74 2.70 2.27
C THR A 87 5.27 2.95 1.89
N ASN A 88 4.66 4.10 2.23
CA ASN A 88 3.33 4.47 1.71
C ASN A 88 3.33 4.61 0.18
N VAL A 89 4.30 5.33 -0.38
CA VAL A 89 4.41 5.57 -1.83
C VAL A 89 4.64 4.26 -2.58
N VAL A 90 5.46 3.34 -2.04
CA VAL A 90 5.68 2.00 -2.61
C VAL A 90 4.40 1.17 -2.58
N LEU A 91 3.67 1.18 -1.45
CA LEU A 91 2.38 0.48 -1.35
C LEU A 91 1.34 1.05 -2.33
N HIS A 92 1.31 2.38 -2.51
CA HIS A 92 0.43 2.99 -3.51
C HIS A 92 0.82 2.63 -4.94
N ALA A 93 2.10 2.57 -5.27
CA ALA A 93 2.56 2.08 -6.57
C ALA A 93 2.11 0.62 -6.82
N ALA A 94 2.18 -0.23 -5.80
CA ALA A 94 1.66 -1.60 -5.87
C ALA A 94 0.14 -1.62 -6.10
N ASN A 95 -0.62 -0.75 -5.42
CA ASN A 95 -2.05 -0.57 -5.66
C ASN A 95 -2.35 -0.15 -7.10
N VAL A 96 -1.59 0.79 -7.66
CA VAL A 96 -1.72 1.21 -9.06
C VAL A 96 -1.46 0.05 -10.03
N TRP A 97 -0.50 -0.82 -9.75
CA TRP A 97 -0.25 -2.02 -10.56
C TRP A 97 -1.39 -3.02 -10.47
N LEU A 98 -2.01 -3.17 -9.29
CA LEU A 98 -3.21 -3.99 -9.13
C LEU A 98 -4.39 -3.41 -9.92
N VAL A 99 -4.57 -2.09 -9.93
CA VAL A 99 -5.58 -1.43 -10.78
C VAL A 99 -5.30 -1.68 -12.26
N LEU A 100 -4.05 -1.58 -12.72
CA LEU A 100 -3.68 -1.90 -14.11
C LEU A 100 -4.01 -3.36 -14.49
N ALA A 101 -3.81 -4.29 -13.56
CA ALA A 101 -4.16 -5.70 -13.74
C ALA A 101 -5.69 -5.89 -13.80
N LEU A 102 -6.41 -5.39 -12.79
CA LEU A 102 -7.87 -5.53 -12.64
C LEU A 102 -8.66 -4.78 -13.71
N ALA A 103 -8.14 -3.68 -14.26
CA ALA A 103 -8.75 -3.00 -15.40
C ALA A 103 -8.84 -3.90 -16.65
N GLY A 104 -8.01 -4.95 -16.73
CA GLY A 104 -8.09 -5.97 -17.78
C GLY A 104 -9.39 -6.77 -17.76
N LEU A 105 -10.15 -6.72 -16.65
CA LEU A 105 -11.47 -7.36 -16.56
C LEU A 105 -12.57 -6.56 -17.28
N ALA A 106 -12.34 -5.28 -17.52
CA ALA A 106 -13.29 -4.37 -18.17
C ALA A 106 -12.82 -3.92 -19.56
N PHE A 107 -11.51 -3.92 -19.81
CA PHE A 107 -10.93 -3.37 -21.04
C PHE A 107 -9.83 -4.27 -21.60
N ASP A 108 -9.95 -4.64 -22.88
CA ASP A 108 -8.88 -5.35 -23.60
C ASP A 108 -7.72 -4.42 -24.00
N SER A 109 -8.01 -3.13 -24.20
CA SER A 109 -7.02 -2.13 -24.61
C SER A 109 -6.05 -1.81 -23.48
N LEU A 110 -4.75 -2.01 -23.73
CA LEU A 110 -3.69 -1.61 -22.81
C LEU A 110 -3.74 -0.10 -22.48
N LEU A 111 -4.12 0.73 -23.45
CA LEU A 111 -4.22 2.18 -23.25
C LEU A 111 -5.34 2.51 -22.26
N ALA A 112 -6.51 1.87 -22.37
CA ALA A 112 -7.63 2.09 -21.45
C ALA A 112 -7.26 1.65 -20.02
N ARG A 113 -6.63 0.47 -19.89
CA ARG A 113 -6.15 -0.04 -18.59
C ARG A 113 -5.12 0.90 -17.96
N LEU A 114 -4.19 1.41 -18.77
CA LEU A 114 -3.20 2.37 -18.32
C LEU A 114 -3.86 3.69 -17.91
N ALA A 115 -4.83 4.19 -18.67
CA ALA A 115 -5.55 5.41 -18.31
C ALA A 115 -6.25 5.28 -16.95
N CYS A 116 -6.91 4.14 -16.67
CA CYS A 116 -7.50 3.88 -15.35
C CYS A 116 -6.44 3.88 -14.23
N ALA A 117 -5.32 3.18 -14.44
CA ALA A 117 -4.25 3.09 -13.45
C ALA A 117 -3.58 4.45 -13.18
N LEU A 118 -3.31 5.25 -14.22
CA LEU A 118 -2.71 6.57 -14.06
C LEU A 118 -3.70 7.56 -13.44
N ALA A 119 -4.98 7.50 -13.79
CA ALA A 119 -6.02 8.31 -13.14
C ALA A 119 -6.10 7.99 -11.63
N PHE A 120 -6.08 6.71 -11.25
CA PHE A 120 -6.02 6.29 -9.85
C PHE A 120 -4.73 6.73 -9.16
N ALA A 121 -3.58 6.66 -9.85
CA ALA A 121 -2.28 7.02 -9.28
C ALA A 121 -2.26 8.46 -8.73
N VAL A 122 -2.80 9.41 -9.50
CA VAL A 122 -2.71 10.85 -9.21
C VAL A 122 -4.02 11.46 -8.69
N HIS A 123 -5.04 10.65 -8.44
CA HIS A 123 -6.34 11.18 -8.02
C HIS A 123 -6.22 11.90 -6.67
N PRO A 124 -6.66 13.17 -6.55
CA PRO A 124 -6.48 13.97 -5.33
C PRO A 124 -7.08 13.36 -4.06
N VAL A 125 -8.11 12.51 -4.20
CA VAL A 125 -8.72 11.77 -3.08
C VAL A 125 -7.70 10.90 -2.31
N HIS A 126 -6.60 10.51 -2.94
CA HIS A 126 -5.57 9.70 -2.31
C HIS A 126 -4.49 10.52 -1.60
N ALA A 127 -4.53 11.86 -1.67
CA ALA A 127 -3.52 12.72 -1.08
C ALA A 127 -3.29 12.41 0.40
N GLU A 128 -4.34 12.39 1.22
CA GLU A 128 -4.22 12.09 2.65
C GLU A 128 -3.75 10.64 2.88
N ALA A 129 -4.35 9.67 2.19
CA ALA A 129 -4.03 8.25 2.33
C ALA A 129 -2.56 7.92 2.03
N VAL A 130 -1.96 8.60 1.06
CA VAL A 130 -0.58 8.34 0.63
C VAL A 130 0.41 9.24 1.38
N THR A 131 0.10 10.52 1.58
CA THR A 131 1.05 11.48 2.14
C THR A 131 1.16 11.43 3.66
N TRP A 132 0.09 11.08 4.39
CA TRP A 132 0.17 10.95 5.85
C TRP A 132 0.73 9.59 6.24
N ILE A 133 1.66 9.56 7.19
CA ILE A 133 2.20 8.29 7.69
C ILE A 133 1.05 7.44 8.26
N SER A 134 0.17 8.02 9.08
CA SER A 134 -1.05 7.40 9.59
C SER A 134 -1.99 6.81 8.53
N GLY A 135 -1.96 7.35 7.30
CA GLY A 135 -2.66 6.85 6.10
C GLY A 135 -2.22 5.45 5.65
N ARG A 136 -1.17 4.87 6.26
CA ARG A 136 -0.73 3.49 6.05
C ARG A 136 -1.87 2.47 6.11
N ARG A 137 -2.89 2.70 6.95
CA ARG A 137 -4.06 1.81 7.03
C ARG A 137 -4.80 1.72 5.69
N ASP A 138 -4.92 2.83 4.97
CA ASP A 138 -5.75 2.96 3.79
C ASP A 138 -5.05 2.31 2.59
N VAL A 139 -3.75 2.61 2.40
CA VAL A 139 -2.94 1.99 1.33
C VAL A 139 -2.74 0.48 1.53
N LEU A 140 -2.62 -0.02 2.78
CA LEU A 140 -2.57 -1.45 3.07
C LEU A 140 -3.92 -2.13 2.82
N SER A 141 -5.01 -1.52 3.26
CA SER A 141 -6.36 -2.08 3.08
C SER A 141 -6.69 -2.20 1.59
N ALA A 142 -6.38 -1.17 0.81
CA ALA A 142 -6.51 -1.18 -0.65
C ALA A 142 -5.68 -2.31 -1.28
N PHE A 143 -4.43 -2.49 -0.83
CA PHE A 143 -3.54 -3.54 -1.34
C PHE A 143 -4.09 -4.93 -1.10
N PHE A 144 -4.48 -5.25 0.13
CA PHE A 144 -5.00 -6.58 0.45
C PHE A 144 -6.36 -6.84 -0.21
N PHE A 145 -7.24 -5.83 -0.27
CA PHE A 145 -8.52 -5.95 -0.95
C PHE A 145 -8.36 -6.24 -2.45
N MET A 146 -7.58 -5.42 -3.16
CA MET A 146 -7.36 -5.61 -4.59
C MET A 146 -6.58 -6.89 -4.89
N SER A 147 -5.60 -7.25 -4.05
CA SER A 147 -4.90 -8.53 -4.18
C SER A 147 -5.86 -9.72 -4.02
N SER A 148 -6.74 -9.68 -3.01
CA SER A 148 -7.75 -10.70 -2.79
C SER A 148 -8.69 -10.82 -3.98
N LEU A 149 -9.17 -9.70 -4.51
CA LEU A 149 -10.02 -9.68 -5.70
C LEU A 149 -9.32 -10.25 -6.93
N ALA A 150 -8.05 -9.87 -7.18
CA ALA A 150 -7.27 -10.39 -8.29
C ALA A 150 -7.06 -11.90 -8.19
N LEU A 151 -6.75 -12.41 -7.00
CA LEU A 151 -6.61 -13.85 -6.74
C LEU A 151 -7.94 -14.59 -6.90
N PHE A 152 -9.04 -14.01 -6.41
CA PHE A 152 -10.38 -14.59 -6.57
C PHE A 152 -10.75 -14.75 -8.05
N VAL A 153 -10.53 -13.73 -8.87
CA VAL A 153 -10.82 -13.80 -10.31
C VAL A 153 -9.98 -14.87 -10.99
N ARG A 154 -8.67 -14.93 -10.70
CA ARG A 154 -7.79 -15.97 -11.25
C ARG A 154 -8.22 -17.38 -10.83
N ALA A 155 -8.62 -17.57 -9.58
CA ALA A 155 -9.10 -18.85 -9.09
C ALA A 155 -10.40 -19.26 -9.79
N ARG A 156 -11.32 -18.31 -10.02
CA ARG A 156 -12.57 -18.54 -10.74
C ARG A 156 -12.34 -18.95 -12.19
N GLU A 157 -11.42 -18.27 -12.89
CA GLU A 157 -11.06 -18.62 -14.27
C GLU A 157 -10.42 -20.01 -14.36
N ALA A 158 -9.49 -20.33 -13.45
CA ALA A 158 -8.87 -21.64 -13.39
C ALA A 158 -9.90 -22.76 -13.11
N TRP A 159 -10.85 -22.50 -12.20
CA TRP A 159 -11.95 -23.41 -11.93
C TRP A 159 -12.85 -23.59 -13.15
N ALA A 160 -13.23 -22.50 -13.83
CA ALA A 160 -14.07 -22.58 -15.02
C ALA A 160 -13.41 -23.39 -16.14
N ALA A 161 -12.12 -23.18 -16.40
CA ALA A 161 -11.36 -23.94 -17.39
C ALA A 161 -11.29 -25.44 -17.03
N ALA A 162 -11.08 -25.77 -15.75
CA ALA A 162 -10.97 -27.16 -15.30
C ALA A 162 -12.28 -27.96 -15.42
N TYR A 163 -13.43 -27.32 -15.20
CA TYR A 163 -14.73 -28.00 -15.16
C TYR A 163 -15.56 -27.85 -16.44
N PHE A 164 -15.40 -26.76 -17.18
CA PHE A 164 -16.19 -26.49 -18.39
C PHE A 164 -15.39 -26.57 -19.69
N GLY A 165 -14.07 -26.73 -19.63
CA GLY A 165 -13.24 -27.04 -20.81
C GLY A 165 -13.24 -25.97 -21.90
N SER A 166 -13.44 -24.69 -21.54
CA SER A 166 -13.32 -23.56 -22.47
C SER A 166 -11.88 -23.28 -22.86
#